data_AF-A0A1A0WFK9-F1
#
_entry.id   AF-A0A1A0WFK9-F1
#
_cell.length_a   1.000
_cell.length_b   1.000
_cell.length_c   1.000
_cell.angle_alpha   90.00
_cell.angle_beta   90.00
_cell.angle_gamma   90.00
#
_symmetry.space_group_name_H-M   'P 1'
#
loop_
_entity.id
_entity.type
_entity.pdbx_description
1 polymer ?
#
loop_
_entity_poly.entity_id
_entity_poly.type
_entity_poly.pdbx_seq_one_letter_code
_entity_poly.pdbx_strand_id
1 'polypeptide(L)'
;MGKDKPQLETLTDQMKGWQASGDADLKISPAGRDKYVTAIGNLRGELVLAKGQIAKLKEIGDVGKYPAATDTKSGLVEDATTLETMLNDYIAYLDAYKQTVIDSCNRMMQSG
;
A
#
# COMPACT_ATOMS: atom_id res chain seq x y z
N MET A 1 21.06 9.58 32.07
CA MET A 1 21.15 8.81 30.81
C MET A 1 20.66 7.40 31.05
N GLY A 2 19.74 6.89 30.20
CA GLY A 2 19.59 5.45 29.94
C GLY A 2 18.41 4.74 30.60
N LYS A 3 17.19 4.84 30.05
CA LYS A 3 16.09 3.90 30.31
C LYS A 3 15.16 3.69 29.09
N ASP A 4 15.71 3.42 27.90
CA ASP A 4 14.89 3.19 26.69
C ASP A 4 15.24 1.89 25.93
N LYS A 5 15.96 0.94 26.55
CA LYS A 5 16.41 -0.29 25.88
C LYS A 5 15.55 -1.57 26.04
N PRO A 6 14.64 -1.76 27.02
CA PRO A 6 14.07 -3.09 27.25
C PRO A 6 12.93 -3.49 26.31
N GLN A 7 12.34 -2.58 25.52
CA GLN A 7 11.17 -2.92 24.68
C GLN A 7 11.53 -3.57 23.34
N LEU A 8 12.68 -3.24 22.74
CA LEU A 8 13.10 -3.77 21.44
C LEU A 8 13.65 -5.21 21.54
N GLU A 9 14.39 -5.52 22.60
CA GLU A 9 14.89 -6.88 22.86
C GLU A 9 13.71 -7.84 23.12
N THR A 10 12.74 -7.43 23.93
CA THR A 10 11.53 -8.23 24.18
C THR A 10 10.67 -8.44 22.93
N LEU A 11 10.60 -7.46 22.04
CA LEU A 11 9.84 -7.59 20.80
C LEU A 11 10.53 -8.55 19.82
N THR A 12 11.86 -8.48 19.74
CA THR A 12 12.67 -9.37 18.89
C THR A 12 12.52 -10.82 19.33
N ASP A 13 12.56 -11.09 20.63
CA ASP A 13 12.39 -12.44 21.16
C ASP A 13 10.95 -12.96 20.99
N GLN A 14 9.95 -12.09 21.13
CA GLN A 14 8.55 -12.44 20.81
C GLN A 14 8.37 -12.81 19.33
N MET A 15 8.97 -12.03 18.43
CA MET A 15 8.93 -12.31 16.98
C MET A 15 9.65 -13.61 16.62
N LYS A 16 10.77 -13.92 17.26
CA LYS A 16 11.45 -15.23 17.15
C LYS A 16 10.58 -16.37 17.64
N GLY A 17 9.89 -16.17 18.77
CA GLY A 17 8.92 -17.13 19.29
C GLY A 17 7.79 -17.43 18.30
N TRP A 18 7.19 -16.39 17.71
CA TRP A 18 6.16 -16.54 16.67
C TRP A 18 6.67 -17.21 15.40
N GLN A 19 7.92 -16.95 15.00
CA GLN A 19 8.54 -17.66 13.86
C GLN A 19 8.71 -19.15 14.14
N ALA A 20 9.04 -19.52 15.38
CA ALA A 20 9.22 -20.92 15.78
C ALA A 20 7.89 -21.68 15.87
N SER A 21 6.81 -21.01 16.30
CA SER A 21 5.51 -21.63 16.58
C SER A 21 4.41 -21.40 15.52
N GLY A 22 4.64 -20.51 14.54
CA GLY A 22 3.65 -20.13 13.54
C GLY A 22 3.43 -21.16 12.43
N ASP A 23 2.27 -21.07 11.76
CA ASP A 23 1.95 -21.81 10.54
C ASP A 23 3.06 -21.65 9.49
N ALA A 24 3.23 -22.63 8.61
CA ALA A 24 4.29 -22.61 7.60
C ALA A 24 4.27 -21.34 6.73
N ASP A 25 3.08 -20.78 6.48
CA ASP A 25 2.90 -19.52 5.74
C ASP A 25 3.26 -18.26 6.55
N LEU A 26 3.29 -18.35 7.88
CA LEU A 26 3.71 -17.29 8.81
C LEU A 26 5.20 -17.37 9.17
N LYS A 27 5.90 -18.44 8.77
CA LYS A 27 7.35 -18.55 8.96
C LYS A 27 8.07 -17.61 8.00
N ILE A 28 8.94 -16.78 8.56
CA ILE A 28 9.83 -15.89 7.82
C ILE A 28 10.74 -16.76 6.94
N SER A 29 10.42 -16.80 5.65
CA SER A 29 11.21 -17.45 4.62
C SER A 29 11.30 -16.51 3.42
N PRO A 30 12.35 -16.60 2.60
CA PRO A 30 12.42 -15.84 1.35
C PRO A 30 11.17 -16.05 0.48
N ALA A 31 10.70 -17.30 0.36
CA ALA A 31 9.51 -17.63 -0.41
C ALA A 31 8.22 -16.99 0.15
N GLY A 32 8.03 -17.00 1.48
CA GLY A 32 6.90 -16.36 2.14
C GLY A 32 6.92 -14.83 1.96
N ARG A 33 8.08 -14.20 2.18
CA ARG A 33 8.28 -12.76 1.93
C ARG A 33 7.93 -12.41 0.49
N ASP A 34 8.44 -13.17 -0.47
CA ASP A 34 8.26 -12.88 -1.90
C ASP A 34 6.80 -13.02 -2.32
N LYS A 35 6.05 -13.98 -1.74
CA LYS A 35 4.59 -14.07 -1.93
C LYS A 35 3.87 -12.80 -1.46
N TYR A 36 4.14 -12.33 -0.23
CA TYR A 36 3.52 -11.11 0.30
C TYR A 36 3.90 -9.87 -0.51
N VAL A 37 5.18 -9.71 -0.85
CA VAL A 37 5.68 -8.61 -1.66
C VAL A 37 5.04 -8.60 -3.05
N THR A 38 4.83 -9.78 -3.64
CA THR A 38 4.14 -9.92 -4.93
C THR A 38 2.67 -9.53 -4.82
N ALA A 39 1.96 -9.99 -3.79
CA ALA A 39 0.56 -9.63 -3.57
C ALA A 39 0.37 -8.10 -3.41
N ILE A 40 1.24 -7.45 -2.63
CA ILE A 40 1.24 -5.99 -2.48
C ILE A 40 1.51 -5.30 -3.83
N GLY A 41 2.49 -5.80 -4.58
CA GLY A 41 2.84 -5.29 -5.91
C GLY A 41 1.69 -5.40 -6.92
N ASN A 42 0.97 -6.52 -6.91
CA ASN A 42 -0.18 -6.75 -7.80
C ASN A 42 -1.31 -5.76 -7.49
N LEU A 43 -1.68 -5.62 -6.22
CA LEU A 43 -2.70 -4.64 -5.80
C LEU A 43 -2.30 -3.22 -6.20
N ARG A 44 -1.04 -2.84 -5.95
CA ARG A 44 -0.50 -1.54 -6.38
C ARG A 44 -0.64 -1.34 -7.89
N GLY A 45 -0.36 -2.37 -8.70
CA GLY A 45 -0.51 -2.34 -10.15
C GLY A 45 -1.95 -2.05 -10.59
N GLU A 46 -2.92 -2.77 -10.03
CA GLU A 46 -4.35 -2.56 -10.30
C GLU A 46 -4.80 -1.14 -9.95
N LEU A 47 -4.32 -0.59 -8.83
CA LEU A 47 -4.65 0.78 -8.41
C LEU A 47 -4.06 1.83 -9.34
N VAL A 48 -2.85 1.62 -9.86
CA VAL A 48 -2.24 2.50 -10.87
C VAL A 48 -3.06 2.48 -12.17
N LEU A 49 -3.54 1.31 -12.59
CA LEU A 49 -4.42 1.19 -13.76
C LEU A 49 -5.75 1.93 -13.54
N ALA A 50 -6.39 1.74 -12.39
CA ALA A 50 -7.62 2.44 -12.01
C ALA A 50 -7.42 3.96 -11.99
N LYS A 51 -6.32 4.44 -11.42
CA LYS A 51 -5.94 5.88 -11.45
C LYS A 51 -5.87 6.40 -12.88
N GLY A 52 -5.24 5.66 -13.79
CA GLY A 52 -5.17 6.02 -15.21
C GLY A 52 -6.54 6.08 -15.90
N GLN A 53 -7.51 5.27 -15.48
CA GLN A 53 -8.88 5.33 -15.99
C GLN A 53 -9.65 6.53 -15.44
N ILE A 54 -9.48 6.86 -14.15
CA ILE A 54 -10.10 8.04 -13.53
C ILE A 54 -9.61 9.33 -14.16
N ALA A 55 -8.32 9.41 -14.49
CA ALA A 55 -7.75 10.56 -15.18
C ALA A 55 -8.50 10.87 -16.49
N LYS A 56 -8.91 9.83 -17.22
CA LYS A 56 -9.67 9.95 -18.47
C LYS A 56 -11.10 10.43 -18.26
N LEU A 57 -11.73 10.18 -17.11
CA LEU A 57 -13.10 10.63 -16.84
C LEU A 57 -13.24 12.16 -16.92
N LYS A 58 -12.19 12.89 -16.53
CA LYS A 58 -12.14 14.36 -16.58
C LYS A 58 -12.26 14.90 -18.01
N GLU A 59 -11.88 14.10 -19.01
CA GLU A 59 -11.87 14.48 -20.42
C GLU A 59 -13.19 14.15 -21.14
N ILE A 60 -14.06 13.34 -20.53
CA ILE A 60 -15.27 12.84 -21.19
C ILE A 60 -16.30 13.96 -21.39
N GLY A 61 -16.94 13.92 -22.57
CA GLY A 61 -18.14 14.69 -22.90
C GLY A 61 -17.88 16.14 -23.31
N ASP A 62 -18.61 16.60 -24.32
CA ASP A 62 -18.75 18.01 -24.65
C ASP A 62 -20.05 18.53 -23.99
N VAL A 63 -19.91 19.58 -23.17
CA VAL A 63 -21.03 20.18 -22.43
C VAL A 63 -21.77 21.24 -23.24
N GLY A 64 -21.21 21.67 -24.39
CA GLY A 64 -21.76 22.72 -25.21
C GLY A 64 -22.00 24.00 -24.40
N LYS A 65 -23.22 24.55 -24.50
CA LYS A 65 -23.66 25.75 -23.77
C LYS A 65 -24.74 25.47 -22.73
N TYR A 66 -24.92 24.20 -22.33
CA TYR A 66 -25.97 23.82 -21.39
C TYR A 66 -25.46 23.92 -19.95
N PRO A 67 -25.99 24.85 -19.11
CA PRO A 67 -25.48 25.07 -17.75
C PRO A 67 -25.49 23.81 -16.89
N ALA A 68 -26.59 23.03 -16.94
CA ALA A 68 -26.70 21.78 -16.18
C ALA A 68 -25.63 20.73 -16.56
N ALA A 69 -25.23 20.69 -17.84
CA ALA A 69 -24.17 19.80 -18.30
C ALA A 69 -22.79 20.28 -17.81
N THR A 70 -22.56 21.60 -17.78
CA THR A 70 -21.35 22.21 -17.19
C THR A 70 -21.24 21.88 -15.71
N ASP A 71 -22.31 22.05 -14.93
CA ASP A 71 -22.31 21.77 -13.49
C ASP A 71 -22.04 20.29 -13.21
N THR A 72 -22.70 19.40 -13.97
CA THR A 72 -22.48 17.95 -13.87
C THR A 72 -21.04 17.57 -14.19
N LYS A 73 -20.45 18.17 -15.24
CA LYS A 73 -19.04 17.93 -15.59
C LYS A 73 -18.09 18.46 -14.53
N SER A 74 -18.39 19.62 -13.92
CA SER A 74 -17.59 20.15 -12.83
C SER A 74 -17.57 19.21 -11.63
N GLY A 75 -18.75 18.67 -11.23
CA GLY A 75 -18.84 17.68 -10.16
C GLY A 75 -18.06 16.40 -10.47
N LEU A 76 -18.18 15.88 -11.70
CA LEU A 76 -17.39 14.73 -12.14
C LEU A 76 -15.87 14.98 -12.02
N VAL A 77 -15.40 16.18 -12.40
CA VAL A 77 -13.98 16.53 -12.31
C VAL A 77 -13.53 16.63 -10.85
N GLU A 78 -14.37 17.16 -9.96
CA GLU A 78 -14.10 17.23 -8.52
C GLU A 78 -14.02 15.83 -7.88
N ASP A 79 -14.98 14.97 -8.18
CA ASP A 79 -15.01 13.58 -7.72
C ASP A 79 -13.79 12.80 -8.22
N ALA A 80 -13.46 12.94 -9.51
CA ALA A 80 -12.30 12.30 -10.11
C ALA A 80 -10.98 12.78 -9.48
N THR A 81 -10.87 14.08 -9.17
CA THR A 81 -9.69 14.67 -8.50
C THR A 81 -9.54 14.15 -7.07
N THR A 82 -10.66 14.04 -6.34
CA THR A 82 -10.68 13.50 -4.98
C THR A 82 -10.23 12.04 -4.96
N LEU A 83 -10.79 11.23 -5.86
CA LEU A 83 -10.43 9.81 -5.99
C LEU A 83 -8.97 9.63 -6.45
N GLU A 84 -8.49 10.46 -7.37
CA GLU A 84 -7.09 10.44 -7.78
C GLU A 84 -6.13 10.72 -6.62
N THR A 85 -6.48 11.67 -5.75
CA THR A 85 -5.69 11.99 -4.54
C THR A 85 -5.66 10.81 -3.58
N MET A 86 -6.82 10.21 -3.26
CA MET A 86 -6.89 9.04 -2.40
C MET A 86 -6.08 7.85 -2.94
N LEU A 87 -6.11 7.64 -4.26
CA LEU A 87 -5.31 6.59 -4.89
C LEU A 87 -3.81 6.87 -4.81
N ASN A 88 -3.38 8.13 -4.95
CA ASN A 88 -1.97 8.49 -4.77
C ASN A 88 -1.47 8.17 -3.37
N ASP A 89 -2.24 8.56 -2.35
CA ASP A 89 -1.89 8.35 -0.96
C ASP A 89 -1.84 6.85 -0.64
N TYR A 90 -2.79 6.08 -1.14
CA TYR A 90 -2.82 4.64 -0.91
C TYR A 90 -1.72 3.89 -1.67
N ILE A 91 -1.39 4.29 -2.89
CA ILE A 91 -0.24 3.74 -3.63
C ILE A 91 1.07 4.02 -2.88
N ALA A 92 1.25 5.25 -2.37
CA ALA A 92 2.43 5.61 -1.59
C ALA A 92 2.52 4.80 -0.28
N TYR A 93 1.38 4.57 0.38
CA TYR A 93 1.30 3.67 1.53
C TYR A 93 1.72 2.24 1.16
N LEU A 94 1.23 1.68 0.05
CA LEU A 94 1.61 0.33 -0.38
C LEU A 94 3.12 0.23 -0.70
N ASP A 95 3.72 1.29 -1.25
CA ASP A 95 5.17 1.35 -1.47
C ASP A 95 5.95 1.31 -0.15
N ALA A 96 5.55 2.13 0.83
CA ALA A 96 6.16 2.14 2.16
C ALA A 96 5.94 0.81 2.92
N TYR A 97 4.74 0.24 2.79
CA TYR A 97 4.39 -1.04 3.42
C TYR A 97 5.19 -2.19 2.83
N LYS A 98 5.31 -2.26 1.49
CA LYS A 98 6.15 -3.24 0.80
C LYS A 98 7.60 -3.16 1.29
N GLN A 99 8.15 -1.96 1.41
CA GLN A 99 9.52 -1.78 1.90
C GLN A 99 9.66 -2.25 3.36
N THR A 100 8.68 -1.92 4.20
CA THR A 100 8.66 -2.35 5.61
C THR A 100 8.64 -3.87 5.74
N VAL A 101 7.86 -4.57 4.90
CA VAL A 101 7.82 -6.05 4.87
C VAL A 101 9.20 -6.60 4.47
N ILE A 102 9.83 -6.04 3.44
CA ILE A 102 11.16 -6.46 3.00
C ILE A 102 12.18 -6.30 4.13
N ASP A 103 12.22 -5.12 4.75
CA ASP A 103 13.18 -4.79 5.80
C ASP A 103 13.00 -5.67 7.03
N SER A 104 11.74 -5.90 7.44
CA SER A 104 11.42 -6.73 8.60
C SER A 104 11.83 -8.18 8.37
N CYS A 105 11.50 -8.74 7.20
CA CYS A 105 11.92 -10.10 6.84
C CYS A 105 13.45 -10.23 6.79
N ASN A 106 14.15 -9.24 6.19
CA ASN A 106 15.61 -9.26 6.10
C ASN A 106 16.27 -9.19 7.49
N ARG A 107 15.79 -8.31 8.39
CA ARG A 107 16.29 -8.22 9.78
C ARG A 107 16.10 -9.52 10.53
N MET A 108 14.92 -10.15 10.42
CA MET A 108 14.65 -11.42 11.09
C MET A 108 15.56 -12.54 10.58
N MET A 109 15.78 -12.64 9.26
CA MET A 109 16.69 -13.63 8.68
C MET A 109 18.16 -13.41 9.07
N GLN A 110 18.59 -12.16 9.34
CA GLN A 110 19.95 -11.85 9.80
C GLN A 110 20.14 -12.02 11.31
N SER A 111 19.05 -12.01 12.08
CA SER A 111 19.05 -12.10 13.55
C SER A 111 18.95 -13.53 14.11
N GLY A 112 18.79 -14.52 13.21
CA GLY A 112 18.82 -15.95 13.51
C GLY A 112 20.14 -16.57 13.05
#